data_AF-V8AR39-F1
#
_entry.id   AF-V8AR39-F1
#
_cell.length_a   1.000
_cell.length_b   1.000
_cell.length_c   1.000
_cell.angle_alpha   90.00
_cell.angle_beta   90.00
_cell.angle_gamma   90.00
#
_symmetry.space_group_name_H-M   'P 1'
#
loop_
_entity.id
_entity.type
_entity.pdbx_description
1 polymer ?
#
loop_
_entity_poly.entity_id
_entity_poly.type
_entity_poly.pdbx_seq_one_letter_code
_entity_poly.pdbx_strand_id
1 'polypeptide(L)'
;MRKYITNLYGQSEQSTAMTAQHMITKLAQDEGFKEISISAYSVSEDTAEEKEKRIFGMLSSVTQGDLAIAQMPSWNGIAFDEVFLKILRERVDKLVVFIHDFVPLMFQNNDYLFERYLEAYNLADLVILPSERMEKKLRERGLTSPVKIQGIWDHLVGIENLRQPKFQRKLKFAGNITRFPFVKEWSSDLPLEVFSSGEVNAKGFLRMKGWQHDDQLLRELNKGGFGLVWSENIENQFEREYSEMNASFKFSTYLAAGLPIIVNQGLAKQNFVEEQEIGLVASNLEEAIDYVKYMSSAEYMRLSTNVQRVGALVKEGFFTKQLLMEIQNYLFLEKGKENDHL
;
A
#
# COMPACT_ATOMS: atom_id res chain seq x y z
N MET A 1 -21.75 -15.23 12.78
CA MET A 1 -21.09 -13.92 12.65
C MET A 1 -20.93 -13.61 11.18
N ARG A 2 -21.47 -12.49 10.67
CA ARG A 2 -21.16 -12.04 9.31
C ARG A 2 -19.90 -11.19 9.36
N LYS A 3 -19.19 -11.14 8.23
CA LYS A 3 -17.95 -10.40 8.08
C LYS A 3 -18.15 -9.33 7.03
N TYR A 4 -17.72 -8.11 7.31
CA TYR A 4 -17.83 -6.97 6.41
C TYR A 4 -16.47 -6.34 6.16
N ILE A 5 -16.28 -5.76 4.98
CA ILE A 5 -15.11 -4.97 4.63
C ILE A 5 -15.51 -3.73 3.84
N THR A 6 -14.96 -2.57 4.19
CA THR A 6 -15.25 -1.32 3.46
C THR A 6 -14.53 -1.29 2.13
N ASN A 7 -15.10 -0.65 1.10
CA ASN A 7 -14.47 -0.54 -0.21
C ASN A 7 -14.77 0.81 -0.87
N LEU A 8 -13.72 1.55 -1.22
CA LEU A 8 -13.80 2.89 -1.80
C LEU A 8 -14.16 2.86 -3.30
N TYR A 9 -15.05 3.75 -3.74
CA TYR A 9 -15.39 3.98 -5.16
C TYR A 9 -15.39 5.47 -5.51
N GLY A 10 -15.53 5.78 -6.80
CA GLY A 10 -15.75 7.16 -7.29
C GLY A 10 -14.48 8.00 -7.42
N GLN A 11 -13.30 7.39 -7.26
CA GLN A 11 -12.02 8.02 -7.62
C GLN A 11 -11.66 7.77 -9.09
N SER A 12 -10.66 8.49 -9.59
CA SER A 12 -10.06 8.25 -10.91
C SER A 12 -9.60 6.79 -11.06
N GLU A 13 -9.69 6.24 -12.26
CA GLU A 13 -9.15 4.91 -12.61
C GLU A 13 -7.65 4.78 -12.34
N GLN A 14 -6.94 5.91 -12.24
CA GLN A 14 -5.51 5.96 -11.90
C GLN A 14 -5.26 5.91 -10.38
N SER A 15 -6.30 5.81 -9.55
CA SER A 15 -6.17 5.78 -8.09
C SER A 15 -5.61 4.46 -7.59
N THR A 16 -4.39 4.53 -7.07
CA THR A 16 -3.76 3.42 -6.36
C THR A 16 -4.49 3.09 -5.05
N ALA A 17 -5.03 4.09 -4.34
CA ALA A 17 -5.77 3.87 -3.10
C ALA A 17 -7.03 3.02 -3.34
N MET A 18 -7.81 3.37 -4.37
CA MET A 18 -8.99 2.61 -4.78
C MET A 18 -8.61 1.21 -5.26
N THR A 19 -7.54 1.09 -6.06
CA THR A 19 -7.05 -0.21 -6.56
C THR A 19 -6.65 -1.15 -5.41
N ALA A 20 -5.93 -0.64 -4.41
CA ALA A 20 -5.53 -1.42 -3.24
C ALA A 20 -6.73 -1.90 -2.41
N GLN A 21 -7.74 -1.04 -2.19
CA GLN A 21 -8.96 -1.44 -1.47
C GLN A 21 -9.78 -2.48 -2.24
N HIS A 22 -9.93 -2.31 -3.56
CA HIS A 22 -10.63 -3.27 -4.40
C HIS A 22 -9.98 -4.65 -4.35
N MET A 23 -8.65 -4.70 -4.38
CA MET A 23 -7.89 -5.94 -4.33
C MET A 23 -8.13 -6.70 -3.02
N ILE A 24 -8.01 -6.03 -1.87
CA ILE A 24 -8.25 -6.66 -0.57
C ILE A 24 -9.72 -7.09 -0.46
N THR A 25 -10.66 -6.23 -0.87
CA THR A 25 -12.09 -6.54 -0.85
C THR A 25 -12.40 -7.80 -1.66
N LYS A 26 -11.81 -7.94 -2.86
CA LYS A 26 -11.99 -9.13 -3.69
C LYS A 26 -11.53 -10.40 -2.97
N LEU A 27 -10.35 -10.37 -2.35
CA LEU A 27 -9.82 -11.51 -1.59
C LEU A 27 -10.64 -11.80 -0.34
N ALA A 28 -11.14 -10.77 0.33
CA ALA A 28 -12.01 -10.91 1.48
C ALA A 28 -13.38 -11.52 1.07
N GLN A 29 -13.91 -11.18 -0.11
CA GLN A 29 -15.14 -11.78 -0.64
C GLN A 29 -15.00 -13.28 -0.89
N ASP A 30 -13.84 -13.74 -1.37
CA ASP A 30 -13.53 -15.18 -1.50
C ASP A 30 -13.59 -15.88 -0.13
N GLU A 31 -13.26 -15.17 0.95
CA GLU A 31 -13.34 -15.62 2.34
C GLU A 31 -14.72 -15.36 2.99
N GLY A 32 -15.73 -14.98 2.20
CA GLY A 32 -17.11 -14.77 2.65
C GLY A 32 -17.40 -13.42 3.32
N PHE A 33 -16.53 -12.42 3.16
CA PHE A 33 -16.83 -11.06 3.58
C PHE A 33 -17.84 -10.40 2.63
N LYS A 34 -18.71 -9.57 3.20
CA LYS A 34 -19.62 -8.69 2.46
C LYS A 34 -19.02 -7.30 2.37
N GLU A 35 -19.26 -6.64 1.25
CA GLU A 35 -18.74 -5.31 1.02
C GLU A 35 -19.62 -4.23 1.67
N ILE A 36 -18.99 -3.20 2.23
CA ILE A 36 -19.59 -1.91 2.58
C ILE A 36 -19.00 -0.88 1.60
N SER A 37 -19.75 -0.55 0.55
CA SER A 37 -19.27 0.39 -0.47
C SER A 37 -19.30 1.84 0.06
N ILE A 38 -18.18 2.55 -0.09
CA ILE A 38 -18.02 3.97 0.28
C ILE A 38 -17.67 4.75 -0.97
N SER A 39 -18.58 5.60 -1.45
CA SER A 39 -18.30 6.48 -2.58
C SER A 39 -17.52 7.73 -2.14
N ALA A 40 -16.56 8.16 -2.93
CA ALA A 40 -15.91 9.45 -2.81
C ALA A 40 -16.90 10.57 -3.14
N TYR A 41 -17.04 11.56 -2.26
CA TYR A 41 -17.93 12.69 -2.47
C TYR A 41 -17.51 13.94 -1.67
N SER A 42 -18.11 15.09 -1.99
CA SER A 42 -17.87 16.36 -1.31
C SER A 42 -18.55 16.40 0.05
N VAL A 43 -17.87 15.95 1.11
CA VAL A 43 -18.43 15.88 2.48
C VAL A 43 -18.89 17.25 3.00
N SER A 44 -18.26 18.34 2.55
CA SER A 44 -18.64 19.70 2.94
C SER A 44 -20.04 20.12 2.47
N GLU A 45 -20.64 19.38 1.53
CA GLU A 45 -22.01 19.62 1.05
C GLU A 45 -23.08 18.98 1.94
N ASP A 46 -22.73 17.95 2.72
CA ASP A 46 -23.66 17.32 3.66
C ASP A 46 -23.70 18.13 4.98
N THR A 47 -24.90 18.38 5.49
CA THR A 47 -25.09 18.70 6.91
C THR A 47 -24.70 17.50 7.80
N ALA A 48 -24.53 17.73 9.10
CA ALA A 48 -24.22 16.65 10.04
C ALA A 48 -25.27 15.52 10.00
N GLU A 49 -26.56 15.86 9.92
CA GLU A 49 -27.67 14.90 9.86
C GLU A 49 -27.69 14.12 8.54
N GLU A 50 -27.41 14.77 7.40
CA GLU A 50 -27.36 14.11 6.09
C GLU A 50 -26.21 13.11 6.02
N LYS A 51 -25.03 13.50 6.52
CA LYS A 51 -23.86 12.62 6.62
C LYS A 51 -24.16 11.39 7.46
N GLU A 52 -24.78 11.55 8.64
CA GLU A 52 -25.17 10.42 9.49
C GLU A 52 -26.19 9.51 8.79
N LYS A 53 -27.24 10.06 8.18
CA LYS A 53 -28.23 9.28 7.42
C LYS A 53 -27.61 8.49 6.28
N ARG A 54 -26.66 9.09 5.56
CA ARG A 54 -25.90 8.42 4.48
C ARG A 54 -25.10 7.24 5.02
N ILE A 55 -24.35 7.45 6.11
CA ILE A 55 -23.59 6.39 6.78
C ILE A 55 -24.52 5.28 7.30
N PHE A 56 -25.67 5.61 7.87
CA PHE A 56 -26.66 4.63 8.29
C PHE A 56 -27.20 3.80 7.12
N GLY A 57 -27.41 4.41 5.95
CA GLY A 57 -27.77 3.70 4.73
C GLY A 57 -26.70 2.69 4.32
N MET A 58 -25.42 3.09 4.31
CA MET A 58 -24.28 2.22 4.00
C MET A 58 -24.19 1.04 4.97
N LEU A 59 -24.49 1.26 6.26
CA LEU A 59 -24.38 0.26 7.33
C LEU A 59 -25.69 -0.46 7.65
N SER A 60 -26.71 -0.34 6.80
CA SER A 60 -28.07 -0.86 7.06
C SER A 60 -28.13 -2.37 7.29
N SER A 61 -27.22 -3.14 6.68
CA SER A 61 -27.14 -4.60 6.83
C SER A 61 -26.23 -5.07 7.97
N VAL A 62 -25.46 -4.16 8.57
CA VAL A 62 -24.50 -4.42 9.64
C VAL A 62 -25.23 -4.37 10.98
N THR A 63 -25.13 -5.43 11.77
CA THR A 63 -25.77 -5.50 13.09
C THR A 63 -24.83 -6.06 14.16
N GLN A 64 -25.27 -5.92 15.41
CA GLN A 64 -24.54 -6.43 16.57
C GLN A 64 -24.22 -7.92 16.38
N GLY A 65 -22.98 -8.32 16.69
CA GLY A 65 -22.48 -9.69 16.45
C GLY A 65 -21.69 -9.89 15.16
N ASP A 66 -21.54 -8.86 14.32
CA ASP A 66 -20.72 -8.91 13.11
C ASP A 66 -19.26 -8.48 13.34
N LEU A 67 -18.37 -8.88 12.43
CA LEU A 67 -17.00 -8.36 12.29
C LEU A 67 -16.97 -7.38 11.12
N ALA A 68 -16.33 -6.21 11.28
CA ALA A 68 -16.04 -5.32 10.17
C ALA A 68 -14.54 -4.95 10.10
N ILE A 69 -14.00 -4.95 8.89
CA ILE A 69 -12.69 -4.39 8.55
C ILE A 69 -12.91 -3.07 7.82
N ALA A 70 -12.49 -1.98 8.45
CA ALA A 70 -12.52 -0.64 7.88
C ALA A 70 -11.17 -0.33 7.22
N GLN A 71 -11.11 -0.41 5.89
CA GLN A 71 -9.97 0.03 5.09
C GLN A 71 -9.91 1.56 5.10
N MET A 72 -8.85 2.12 5.70
CA MET A 72 -8.72 3.54 6.02
C MET A 72 -7.48 4.18 5.35
N PRO A 73 -7.55 5.47 4.97
CA PRO A 73 -8.69 6.36 5.12
C PRO A 73 -9.76 6.08 4.05
N SER A 74 -10.98 6.59 4.25
CA SER A 74 -12.01 6.52 3.21
C SER A 74 -11.77 7.53 2.07
N TRP A 75 -10.80 8.44 2.24
CA TRP A 75 -10.53 9.58 1.37
C TRP A 75 -11.67 10.61 1.24
N ASN A 76 -12.69 10.53 2.10
CA ASN A 76 -13.70 11.59 2.28
C ASN A 76 -13.28 12.61 3.37
N GLY A 77 -12.10 12.42 3.95
CA GLY A 77 -11.54 13.29 5.00
C GLY A 77 -11.97 12.89 6.40
N ILE A 78 -11.20 13.34 7.40
CA ILE A 78 -11.36 12.92 8.79
C ILE A 78 -12.75 13.20 9.38
N ALA A 79 -13.42 14.27 8.91
CA ALA A 79 -14.78 14.59 9.35
C ALA A 79 -15.83 13.53 8.94
N PHE A 80 -15.55 12.74 7.90
CA PHE A 80 -16.34 11.57 7.54
C PHE A 80 -15.85 10.33 8.31
N ASP A 81 -14.54 10.07 8.30
CA ASP A 81 -13.94 8.87 8.89
C ASP A 81 -14.28 8.72 10.39
N GLU A 82 -14.25 9.81 11.16
CA GLU A 82 -14.64 9.81 12.59
C GLU A 82 -16.08 9.35 12.81
N VAL A 83 -17.02 9.94 12.07
CA VAL A 83 -18.45 9.64 12.21
C VAL A 83 -18.72 8.22 11.72
N PHE A 84 -18.09 7.82 10.61
CA PHE A 84 -18.21 6.48 10.06
C PHE A 84 -17.72 5.42 11.05
N LEU A 85 -16.52 5.58 11.59
CA LEU A 85 -15.93 4.63 12.53
C LEU A 85 -16.70 4.57 13.85
N LYS A 86 -17.20 5.70 14.35
CA LYS A 86 -18.06 5.75 15.54
C LYS A 86 -19.35 4.94 15.33
N ILE A 87 -20.09 5.21 14.26
CA ILE A 87 -21.34 4.47 13.97
C ILE A 87 -21.06 3.00 13.69
N LEU A 88 -19.97 2.68 12.98
CA LEU A 88 -19.59 1.30 12.70
C LEU A 88 -19.26 0.53 14.00
N ARG A 89 -18.47 1.13 14.90
CA ARG A 89 -18.13 0.57 16.23
C ARG A 89 -19.37 0.24 17.05
N GLU A 90 -20.36 1.12 17.06
CA GLU A 90 -21.63 0.91 17.78
C GLU A 90 -22.47 -0.24 17.18
N ARG A 91 -22.23 -0.59 15.90
CA ARG A 91 -22.99 -1.62 15.18
C ARG A 91 -22.34 -3.00 15.17
N VAL A 92 -21.03 -3.12 15.38
CA VAL A 92 -20.31 -4.40 15.25
C VAL A 92 -19.81 -4.95 16.59
N ASP A 93 -19.63 -6.26 16.66
CA ASP A 93 -18.96 -6.88 17.82
C ASP A 93 -17.45 -6.66 17.76
N LYS A 94 -16.86 -6.83 16.56
CA LYS A 94 -15.44 -6.61 16.31
C LYS A 94 -15.22 -5.58 15.21
N LEU A 95 -14.43 -4.55 15.53
CA LEU A 95 -13.99 -3.54 14.57
C LEU A 95 -12.48 -3.66 14.36
N VAL A 96 -12.06 -3.86 13.12
CA VAL A 96 -10.67 -3.76 12.69
C VAL A 96 -10.51 -2.50 11.85
N VAL A 97 -9.51 -1.69 12.16
CA VAL A 97 -9.11 -0.57 11.29
C VAL A 97 -7.85 -0.97 10.54
N PHE A 98 -7.95 -1.12 9.22
CA PHE A 98 -6.82 -1.43 8.36
C PHE A 98 -6.31 -0.16 7.69
N ILE A 99 -5.19 0.36 8.18
CA ILE A 99 -4.60 1.62 7.71
C ILE A 99 -3.76 1.35 6.46
N HIS A 100 -4.24 1.83 5.32
CA HIS A 100 -3.50 1.87 4.06
C HIS A 100 -2.58 3.09 4.02
N ASP A 101 -3.08 4.23 4.52
CA ASP A 101 -2.34 5.48 4.63
C ASP A 101 -2.72 6.22 5.92
N PHE A 102 -1.78 7.00 6.46
CA PHE A 102 -2.02 7.87 7.62
C PHE A 102 -1.81 9.34 7.21
N VAL A 103 -2.90 10.02 6.83
CA VAL A 103 -2.87 11.35 6.21
C VAL A 103 -2.03 12.40 6.97
N PRO A 104 -2.06 12.49 8.32
CA PRO A 104 -1.22 13.42 9.07
C PRO A 104 0.29 13.18 8.91
N LEU A 105 0.72 11.95 8.62
CA LEU A 105 2.13 11.62 8.38
C LEU A 105 2.56 11.81 6.92
N MET A 106 1.61 11.92 5.99
CA MET A 106 1.90 12.16 4.56
C MET A 106 2.21 13.62 4.25
N PHE A 107 1.55 14.55 4.96
CA PHE A 107 1.61 15.98 4.68
C PHE A 107 1.84 16.76 5.98
N GLN A 108 2.93 17.53 6.05
CA GLN A 108 3.29 18.30 7.25
C GLN A 108 2.16 19.21 7.74
N ASN A 109 1.43 19.82 6.81
CA ASN A 109 0.34 20.74 7.12
C ASN A 109 -0.87 20.06 7.76
N ASN A 110 -0.89 18.73 7.86
CA ASN A 110 -1.98 17.95 8.45
C ASN A 110 -1.67 17.39 9.85
N ASP A 111 -0.53 17.72 10.47
CA ASP A 111 -0.20 17.26 11.84
C ASP A 111 -1.25 17.71 12.87
N TYR A 112 -1.95 18.84 12.64
CA TYR A 112 -3.06 19.27 13.51
C TYR A 112 -4.25 18.30 13.53
N LEU A 113 -4.35 17.39 12.56
CA LEU A 113 -5.38 16.35 12.50
C LEU A 113 -4.96 15.05 13.18
N PHE A 114 -3.72 14.94 13.67
CA PHE A 114 -3.14 13.69 14.15
C PHE A 114 -4.01 13.03 15.24
N GLU A 115 -4.36 13.79 16.27
CA GLU A 115 -5.16 13.31 17.41
C GLU A 115 -6.55 12.85 16.97
N ARG A 116 -7.17 13.58 16.03
CA ARG A 116 -8.47 13.22 15.46
C ARG A 116 -8.46 11.86 14.76
N TYR A 117 -7.42 11.59 13.96
CA TYR A 117 -7.24 10.27 13.35
C TYR A 117 -7.01 9.18 14.41
N LEU A 118 -6.19 9.44 15.43
CA LEU A 118 -5.92 8.46 16.49
C LEU A 118 -7.15 8.15 17.32
N GLU A 119 -7.92 9.17 17.73
CA GLU A 119 -9.18 8.98 18.47
C GLU A 119 -10.14 8.07 17.69
N ALA A 120 -10.30 8.31 16.39
CA ALA A 120 -11.13 7.47 15.53
C ALA A 120 -10.60 6.03 15.41
N TYR A 121 -9.29 5.85 15.27
CA TYR A 121 -8.67 4.53 15.11
C TYR A 121 -8.62 3.73 16.42
N ASN A 122 -8.55 4.40 17.57
CA ASN A 122 -8.63 3.78 18.90
C ASN A 122 -10.01 3.18 19.23
N LEU A 123 -11.02 3.39 18.38
CA LEU A 123 -12.30 2.68 18.47
C LEU A 123 -12.18 1.19 18.06
N ALA A 124 -11.08 0.79 17.42
CA ALA A 124 -10.88 -0.56 16.91
C ALA A 124 -10.46 -1.55 18.01
N ASP A 125 -10.92 -2.79 17.89
CA ASP A 125 -10.38 -3.93 18.63
C ASP A 125 -8.98 -4.34 18.16
N LEU A 126 -8.63 -3.99 16.92
CA LEU A 126 -7.36 -4.29 16.29
C LEU A 126 -7.09 -3.26 15.18
N VAL A 127 -5.85 -2.76 15.12
CA VAL A 127 -5.37 -1.90 14.03
C VAL A 127 -4.35 -2.66 13.20
N ILE A 128 -4.49 -2.61 11.87
CA ILE A 128 -3.50 -3.15 10.95
C ILE A 128 -2.67 -1.99 10.41
N LEU A 129 -1.35 -2.08 10.59
CA LEU A 129 -0.39 -1.06 10.15
C LEU A 129 0.59 -1.61 9.12
N PRO A 130 1.11 -0.77 8.22
CA PRO A 130 2.10 -1.19 7.24
C PRO A 130 3.47 -1.51 7.83
N SER A 131 3.85 -0.99 9.00
CA SER A 131 5.18 -1.24 9.59
C SER A 131 5.25 -0.99 11.10
N GLU A 132 6.20 -1.63 11.76
CA GLU A 132 6.54 -1.38 13.18
C GLU A 132 6.98 0.07 13.41
N ARG A 133 7.60 0.70 12.41
CA ARG A 133 8.00 2.10 12.52
C ARG A 133 6.79 3.03 12.57
N MET A 134 5.77 2.77 11.76
CA MET A 134 4.50 3.49 11.85
C MET A 134 3.85 3.22 13.21
N GLU A 135 3.84 1.97 13.68
CA GLU A 135 3.33 1.65 15.01
C GLU A 135 4.00 2.50 16.08
N LYS A 136 5.34 2.49 16.16
CA LYS A 136 6.08 3.28 17.14
C LYS A 136 5.67 4.75 17.11
N LYS A 137 5.55 5.34 15.91
CA LYS A 137 5.19 6.75 15.74
C LYS A 137 3.76 7.05 16.21
N LEU A 138 2.82 6.15 15.96
CA LEU A 138 1.43 6.29 16.40
C LEU A 138 1.29 6.04 17.91
N ARG A 139 2.04 5.08 18.48
CA ARG A 139 2.09 4.81 19.93
C ARG A 139 2.63 5.99 20.72
N GLU A 140 3.70 6.64 20.23
CA GLU A 140 4.27 7.87 20.81
C GLU A 140 3.25 9.01 20.92
N ARG A 141 2.18 8.96 20.11
CA ARG A 141 1.13 9.97 20.02
C ARG A 141 -0.22 9.50 20.59
N GLY A 142 -0.32 8.29 21.13
CA GLY A 142 -1.53 7.85 21.84
C GLY A 142 -2.38 6.77 21.15
N LEU A 143 -1.83 6.02 20.18
CA LEU A 143 -2.47 4.78 19.73
C LEU A 143 -2.53 3.76 20.89
N THR A 144 -3.72 3.27 21.24
CA THR A 144 -3.94 2.33 22.35
C THR A 144 -4.38 0.94 21.88
N SER A 145 -5.13 0.84 20.77
CA SER A 145 -5.59 -0.44 20.23
C SER A 145 -4.43 -1.40 19.90
N PRO A 146 -4.60 -2.72 20.07
CA PRO A 146 -3.61 -3.70 19.60
C PRO A 146 -3.28 -3.56 18.12
N VAL A 147 -2.08 -3.96 17.72
CA VAL A 147 -1.59 -3.81 16.34
C VAL A 147 -1.14 -5.14 15.75
N LYS A 148 -1.42 -5.34 14.47
CA LYS A 148 -0.75 -6.33 13.61
C LYS A 148 -0.12 -5.61 12.42
N ILE A 149 1.05 -6.08 11.99
CA ILE A 149 1.77 -5.49 10.87
C ILE A 149 1.42 -6.24 9.59
N GLN A 150 0.93 -5.53 8.58
CA GLN A 150 0.76 -6.05 7.23
C GLN A 150 2.11 -6.49 6.66
N GLY A 151 2.13 -7.57 5.88
CA GLY A 151 3.25 -7.93 5.03
C GLY A 151 3.50 -6.92 3.90
N ILE A 152 3.73 -7.41 2.68
CA ILE A 152 3.75 -6.57 1.48
C ILE A 152 2.36 -6.50 0.85
N TRP A 153 2.16 -5.55 -0.06
CA TRP A 153 0.98 -5.57 -0.93
C TRP A 153 0.99 -6.81 -1.82
N ASP A 154 -0.19 -7.37 -2.08
CA ASP A 154 -0.38 -8.26 -3.21
C ASP A 154 -0.55 -7.45 -4.51
N HIS A 155 -0.65 -8.14 -5.64
CA HIS A 155 -0.96 -7.54 -6.94
C HIS A 155 -1.66 -8.58 -7.81
N LEU A 156 -2.99 -8.66 -7.68
CA LEU A 156 -3.80 -9.67 -8.35
C LEU A 156 -3.85 -9.44 -9.86
N VAL A 157 -3.33 -10.39 -10.63
CA VAL A 157 -3.43 -10.36 -12.09
C VAL A 157 -3.73 -11.72 -12.69
N GLY A 158 -4.60 -11.71 -13.70
CA GLY A 158 -4.95 -12.87 -14.51
C GLY A 158 -3.95 -13.17 -15.63
N ILE A 159 -2.77 -12.52 -15.63
CA ILE A 159 -1.74 -12.79 -16.64
C ILE A 159 -1.01 -14.08 -16.27
N GLU A 160 -1.47 -15.17 -16.88
CA GLU A 160 -0.75 -16.43 -16.87
C GLU A 160 0.53 -16.32 -17.70
N ASN A 161 1.58 -17.03 -17.26
CA ASN A 161 2.79 -17.29 -18.05
C ASN A 161 3.58 -16.06 -18.50
N LEU A 162 3.74 -15.05 -17.62
CA LEU A 162 4.81 -14.07 -17.81
C LEU A 162 6.15 -14.80 -17.95
N ARG A 163 6.93 -14.42 -18.96
CA ARG A 163 8.22 -15.04 -19.23
C ARG A 163 9.21 -14.61 -18.15
N GLN A 164 10.30 -15.35 -18.02
CA GLN A 164 11.42 -14.85 -17.24
C GLN A 164 11.94 -13.55 -17.87
N PRO A 165 12.04 -12.45 -17.09
CA PRO A 165 12.53 -11.18 -17.62
C PRO A 165 13.97 -11.32 -18.09
N LYS A 166 14.29 -10.63 -19.18
CA LYS A 166 15.66 -10.60 -19.70
C LYS A 166 16.52 -9.67 -18.88
N PHE A 167 17.79 -10.02 -18.70
CA PHE A 167 18.73 -9.07 -18.14
C PHE A 167 18.89 -7.85 -19.06
N GLN A 168 18.54 -6.67 -18.54
CA GLN A 168 18.72 -5.39 -19.21
C GLN A 168 19.29 -4.40 -18.20
N ARG A 169 20.36 -3.68 -18.56
CA ARG A 169 20.90 -2.61 -17.74
C ARG A 169 20.03 -1.37 -17.89
N LYS A 170 18.91 -1.33 -17.18
CA LYS A 170 17.98 -0.19 -17.14
C LYS A 170 17.14 -0.21 -15.87
N LEU A 171 16.69 0.97 -15.49
CA LEU A 171 15.73 1.17 -14.42
C LEU A 171 14.35 1.43 -15.00
N LYS A 172 13.32 1.00 -14.26
CA LYS A 172 11.92 1.23 -14.58
C LYS A 172 11.22 1.85 -13.39
N PHE A 173 10.47 2.93 -13.63
CA PHE A 173 9.78 3.68 -12.59
C PHE A 173 8.31 3.90 -12.94
N ALA A 174 7.40 3.31 -12.17
CA ALA A 174 5.96 3.47 -12.33
C ALA A 174 5.38 4.39 -11.24
N GLY A 175 5.51 5.70 -11.42
CA GLY A 175 5.07 6.69 -10.43
C GLY A 175 4.85 8.08 -11.03
N ASN A 176 3.96 8.84 -10.41
CA ASN A 176 3.60 10.18 -10.87
C ASN A 176 4.78 11.15 -10.74
N ILE A 177 5.29 11.63 -11.89
CA ILE A 177 6.45 12.53 -11.99
C ILE A 177 6.31 13.87 -11.23
N THR A 178 5.10 14.26 -10.82
CA THR A 178 4.92 15.46 -9.99
C THR A 178 5.36 15.24 -8.54
N ARG A 179 5.40 13.98 -8.08
CA ARG A 179 5.78 13.59 -6.72
C ARG A 179 7.25 13.18 -6.58
N PHE A 180 7.94 12.94 -7.69
CA PHE A 180 9.27 12.32 -7.71
C PHE A 180 10.26 13.18 -8.50
N PRO A 181 10.95 14.15 -7.86
CA PRO A 181 11.77 15.13 -8.55
C PRO A 181 12.99 14.52 -9.26
N PHE A 182 13.59 13.43 -8.75
CA PHE A 182 14.70 12.74 -9.44
C PHE A 182 14.43 12.43 -10.91
N VAL A 183 13.17 12.23 -11.30
CA VAL A 183 12.80 11.94 -12.68
C VAL A 183 13.17 13.12 -13.60
N LYS A 184 12.90 14.35 -13.15
CA LYS A 184 13.25 15.56 -13.91
C LYS A 184 14.75 15.86 -13.86
N GLU A 185 15.39 15.46 -12.78
CA GLU A 185 16.81 15.69 -12.52
C GLU A 185 17.71 14.57 -13.07
N TRP A 186 17.12 13.55 -13.70
CA TRP A 186 17.84 12.40 -14.24
C TRP A 186 18.94 12.84 -15.20
N SER A 187 20.18 12.48 -14.88
CA SER A 187 21.39 12.91 -15.60
C SER A 187 22.31 11.75 -15.97
N SER A 188 21.93 10.51 -15.63
CA SER A 188 22.70 9.31 -15.92
C SER A 188 22.55 8.83 -17.37
N ASP A 189 23.59 8.19 -17.90
CA ASP A 189 23.58 7.45 -19.17
C ASP A 189 22.87 6.08 -19.06
N LEU A 190 22.66 5.59 -17.83
CA LEU A 190 21.84 4.40 -17.60
C LEU A 190 20.38 4.69 -18.02
N PRO A 191 19.77 3.86 -18.89
CA PRO A 191 18.40 4.07 -19.33
C PRO A 191 17.40 4.01 -18.16
N LEU A 192 16.53 5.02 -18.06
CA LEU A 192 15.37 5.05 -17.18
C LEU A 192 14.07 5.08 -18.00
N GLU A 193 13.21 4.07 -17.84
CA GLU A 193 11.87 4.04 -18.42
C GLU A 193 10.83 4.47 -17.37
N VAL A 194 10.04 5.50 -17.67
CA VAL A 194 9.07 6.09 -16.72
C VAL A 194 7.65 5.86 -17.21
N PHE A 195 6.84 5.18 -16.40
CA PHE A 195 5.43 4.88 -16.65
C PHE A 195 4.56 5.89 -15.89
N SER A 196 4.36 7.05 -16.50
CA SER A 196 3.57 8.16 -15.97
C SER A 196 3.01 8.99 -17.11
N SER A 197 1.88 9.64 -16.86
CA SER A 197 1.40 10.74 -17.68
C SER A 197 2.34 11.95 -17.59
N GLY A 198 2.32 12.78 -18.63
CA GLY A 198 3.11 14.01 -18.72
C GLY A 198 4.39 13.87 -19.55
N GLU A 199 5.15 14.95 -19.62
CA GLU A 199 6.39 15.06 -20.38
C GLU A 199 7.52 15.52 -19.46
N VAL A 200 8.70 14.96 -19.69
CA VAL A 200 9.93 15.32 -18.96
C VAL A 200 11.05 15.47 -19.97
N ASN A 201 11.75 16.60 -19.89
CA ASN A 201 13.01 16.81 -20.61
C ASN A 201 14.16 16.70 -19.62
N ALA A 202 14.67 15.48 -19.45
CA ALA A 202 15.81 15.19 -18.58
C ALA A 202 17.13 15.28 -19.35
N LYS A 203 18.23 15.54 -18.64
CA LYS A 203 19.58 15.61 -19.25
C LYS A 203 20.12 14.22 -19.61
N GLY A 204 19.76 13.20 -18.84
CA GLY A 204 20.21 11.82 -18.99
C GLY A 204 19.32 11.00 -19.94
N PHE A 205 19.60 9.69 -20.01
CA PHE A 205 18.85 8.80 -20.89
C PHE A 205 17.53 8.35 -20.26
N LEU A 206 16.51 9.19 -20.42
CA LEU A 206 15.16 8.96 -19.91
C LEU A 206 14.17 8.76 -21.04
N ARG A 207 13.25 7.78 -20.88
CA ARG A 207 12.14 7.56 -21.81
C ARG A 207 10.81 7.51 -21.06
N MET A 208 9.95 8.47 -21.35
CA MET A 208 8.55 8.41 -20.94
C MET A 208 7.82 7.32 -21.75
N LYS A 209 7.06 6.49 -21.06
CA LYS A 209 6.28 5.37 -21.62
C LYS A 209 4.77 5.62 -21.57
N GLY A 210 4.36 6.76 -21.02
CA GLY A 210 2.96 7.09 -20.74
C GLY A 210 2.41 6.34 -19.55
N TRP A 211 1.20 6.71 -19.11
CA TRP A 211 0.43 5.88 -18.19
C TRP A 211 -0.12 4.66 -18.95
N GLN A 212 -0.18 3.51 -18.28
CA GLN A 212 -0.63 2.25 -18.86
C GLN A 212 -1.56 1.55 -17.89
N HIS A 213 -2.57 0.88 -18.44
CA HIS A 213 -3.38 -0.05 -17.66
C HIS A 213 -2.52 -1.20 -17.14
N ASP A 214 -2.95 -1.78 -16.02
CA ASP A 214 -2.14 -2.73 -15.25
C ASP A 214 -1.60 -3.91 -16.10
N ASP A 215 -2.44 -4.53 -16.92
CA ASP A 215 -2.03 -5.63 -17.79
C ASP A 215 -0.92 -5.24 -18.79
N GLN A 216 -1.05 -4.05 -19.38
CA GLN A 216 -0.06 -3.53 -20.31
C GLN A 216 1.23 -3.15 -19.57
N LEU A 217 1.10 -2.52 -18.41
CA LEU A 217 2.21 -2.14 -17.54
C LEU A 217 3.03 -3.38 -17.17
N LEU A 218 2.40 -4.44 -16.65
CA LEU A 218 3.11 -5.67 -16.28
C LEU A 218 3.81 -6.31 -17.47
N ARG A 219 3.21 -6.31 -18.67
CA ARG A 219 3.86 -6.83 -19.89
C ARG A 219 5.06 -6.00 -20.32
N GLU A 220 4.99 -4.67 -20.21
CA GLU A 220 6.12 -3.80 -20.51
C GLU A 220 7.23 -3.92 -19.46
N LEU A 221 6.88 -4.03 -18.18
CA LEU A 221 7.81 -4.27 -17.08
C LEU A 221 8.52 -5.62 -17.27
N ASN A 222 7.79 -6.71 -17.54
CA ASN A 222 8.32 -8.07 -17.71
C ASN A 222 9.35 -8.23 -18.85
N LYS A 223 9.49 -7.24 -19.75
CA LYS A 223 10.56 -7.23 -20.76
C LYS A 223 11.97 -7.28 -20.17
N GLY A 224 12.14 -6.91 -18.89
CA GLY A 224 13.44 -6.95 -18.21
C GLY A 224 13.90 -5.61 -17.63
N GLY A 225 14.98 -5.64 -16.86
CA GLY A 225 15.49 -4.48 -16.11
C GLY A 225 15.22 -4.58 -14.62
N PHE A 226 15.22 -3.44 -13.93
CA PHE A 226 15.02 -3.34 -12.49
C PHE A 226 13.87 -2.39 -12.17
N GLY A 227 12.99 -2.79 -11.25
CA GLY A 227 11.93 -1.93 -10.73
C GLY A 227 12.47 -1.00 -9.65
N LEU A 228 12.39 0.31 -9.88
CA LEU A 228 12.86 1.32 -8.93
C LEU A 228 11.69 1.72 -8.00
N VAL A 229 11.82 1.42 -6.71
CA VAL A 229 10.92 1.90 -5.64
C VAL A 229 11.67 3.00 -4.89
N TRP A 230 11.49 4.24 -5.36
CA TRP A 230 12.26 5.38 -4.88
C TRP A 230 11.35 6.51 -4.45
N SER A 231 11.71 7.12 -3.33
CA SER A 231 11.04 8.29 -2.74
C SER A 231 12.08 9.35 -2.36
N GLU A 232 11.70 10.61 -2.51
CA GLU A 232 12.51 11.78 -2.13
C GLU A 232 11.60 12.81 -1.48
N ASN A 233 12.16 13.61 -0.58
CA ASN A 233 11.39 14.68 0.03
C ASN A 233 11.22 15.84 -0.92
N ILE A 234 10.02 16.39 -0.89
CA ILE A 234 9.69 17.67 -1.49
C ILE A 234 9.15 18.60 -0.40
N GLU A 235 9.20 19.90 -0.64
CA GLU A 235 8.96 20.96 0.36
C GLU A 235 7.72 20.74 1.25
N ASN A 236 6.64 20.15 0.71
CA ASN A 236 5.38 19.93 1.43
C ASN A 236 5.00 18.45 1.63
N GLN A 237 5.87 17.50 1.24
CA GLN A 237 5.64 16.06 1.38
C GLN A 237 6.95 15.36 1.75
N PHE A 238 6.97 14.80 2.96
CA PHE A 238 8.06 13.96 3.48
C PHE A 238 7.92 12.53 2.94
N GLU A 239 7.87 12.40 1.60
CA GLU A 239 7.65 11.10 0.94
C GLU A 239 8.76 10.11 1.30
N ARG A 240 9.99 10.58 1.54
CA ARG A 240 11.10 9.73 1.97
C ARG A 240 10.84 9.18 3.36
N GLU A 241 10.59 10.02 4.36
CA GLU A 241 10.31 9.57 5.73
C GLU A 241 9.04 8.72 5.78
N TYR A 242 8.02 9.08 5.01
CA TYR A 242 6.78 8.31 4.93
C TYR A 242 7.00 6.94 4.29
N SER A 243 7.93 6.81 3.33
CA SER A 243 8.32 5.51 2.74
C SER A 243 8.98 4.55 3.74
N GLU A 244 9.54 5.07 4.83
CA GLU A 244 10.08 4.27 5.93
C GLU A 244 8.96 3.68 6.81
N MET A 245 7.72 4.13 6.59
CA MET A 245 6.55 3.74 7.38
C MET A 245 5.46 3.04 6.55
N ASN A 246 5.23 3.46 5.31
CA ASN A 246 4.15 2.92 4.47
C ASN A 246 4.55 1.65 3.70
N ALA A 247 3.56 0.95 3.15
CA ALA A 247 3.78 -0.13 2.20
C ALA A 247 3.60 0.42 0.78
N SER A 248 4.65 0.37 -0.05
CA SER A 248 4.59 0.86 -1.43
C SER A 248 3.90 -0.14 -2.36
N PHE A 249 2.84 0.27 -3.05
CA PHE A 249 2.16 -0.60 -4.03
C PHE A 249 3.05 -0.92 -5.25
N LYS A 250 3.97 -0.02 -5.63
CA LYS A 250 4.93 -0.27 -6.73
C LYS A 250 5.79 -1.51 -6.48
N PHE A 251 6.06 -1.79 -5.20
CA PHE A 251 6.81 -2.94 -4.77
C PHE A 251 6.17 -4.23 -5.29
N SER A 252 4.87 -4.42 -5.06
CA SER A 252 4.14 -5.61 -5.49
C SER A 252 3.95 -5.65 -7.00
N THR A 253 3.73 -4.50 -7.65
CA THR A 253 3.67 -4.40 -9.12
C THR A 253 4.93 -4.93 -9.80
N TYR A 254 6.12 -4.56 -9.33
CA TYR A 254 7.37 -5.05 -9.93
C TYR A 254 7.59 -6.55 -9.68
N LEU A 255 7.26 -7.04 -8.49
CA LEU A 255 7.36 -8.47 -8.18
C LEU A 255 6.38 -9.30 -9.02
N ALA A 256 5.15 -8.83 -9.22
CA ALA A 256 4.19 -9.45 -10.11
C ALA A 256 4.68 -9.47 -11.57
N ALA A 257 5.39 -8.43 -12.02
CA ALA A 257 6.05 -8.39 -13.32
C ALA A 257 7.31 -9.27 -13.41
N GLY A 258 7.78 -9.86 -12.30
CA GLY A 258 8.97 -10.70 -12.23
C GLY A 258 10.29 -9.94 -12.10
N LEU A 259 10.28 -8.62 -11.87
CA LEU A 259 11.48 -7.79 -11.87
C LEU A 259 12.16 -7.74 -10.49
N PRO A 260 13.50 -7.89 -10.43
CA PRO A 260 14.27 -7.47 -9.28
C PRO A 260 14.06 -5.99 -8.99
N ILE A 261 14.06 -5.64 -7.70
CA ILE A 261 13.73 -4.28 -7.25
C ILE A 261 14.93 -3.58 -6.64
N ILE A 262 14.94 -2.25 -6.73
CA ILE A 262 15.89 -1.41 -6.00
C ILE A 262 15.09 -0.44 -5.16
N VAL A 263 15.38 -0.41 -3.87
CA VAL A 263 14.66 0.38 -2.88
C VAL A 263 15.60 1.33 -2.16
N ASN A 264 15.08 2.43 -1.63
CA ASN A 264 15.87 3.25 -0.73
C ASN A 264 16.21 2.51 0.57
N GLN A 265 17.39 2.78 1.14
CA GLN A 265 17.75 2.37 2.50
C GLN A 265 16.73 2.87 3.52
N GLY A 266 16.31 2.05 4.47
CA GLY A 266 15.30 2.42 5.46
C GLY A 266 13.85 2.34 4.99
N LEU A 267 13.57 1.94 3.74
CA LEU A 267 12.21 1.63 3.29
C LEU A 267 11.55 0.65 4.28
N ALA A 268 10.27 0.83 4.59
CA ALA A 268 9.53 0.01 5.55
C ALA A 268 9.67 -1.51 5.35
N LYS A 269 9.87 -1.94 4.10
CA LYS A 269 10.01 -3.35 3.69
C LYS A 269 11.43 -3.74 3.26
N GLN A 270 12.46 -3.00 3.70
CA GLN A 270 13.86 -3.27 3.32
C GLN A 270 14.30 -4.69 3.72
N ASN A 271 14.00 -5.15 4.95
CA ASN A 271 14.43 -6.47 5.42
C ASN A 271 13.86 -7.58 4.53
N PHE A 272 12.64 -7.40 4.03
CA PHE A 272 12.03 -8.35 3.10
C PHE A 272 12.78 -8.41 1.75
N VAL A 273 13.35 -7.30 1.28
CA VAL A 273 14.19 -7.27 0.07
C VAL A 273 15.46 -8.09 0.27
N GLU A 274 16.11 -7.92 1.42
CA GLU A 274 17.37 -8.56 1.79
C GLU A 274 17.17 -10.06 2.05
N GLU A 275 16.22 -10.42 2.92
CA GLU A 275 15.92 -11.80 3.32
C GLU A 275 15.43 -12.67 2.14
N GLN A 276 14.64 -12.09 1.24
CA GLN A 276 14.17 -12.81 0.05
C GLN A 276 15.14 -12.72 -1.12
N GLU A 277 16.23 -11.94 -0.99
CA GLU A 277 17.24 -11.72 -2.01
C GLU A 277 16.64 -11.35 -3.38
N ILE A 278 15.72 -10.38 -3.37
CA ILE A 278 14.93 -9.96 -4.55
C ILE A 278 15.40 -8.63 -5.14
N GLY A 279 16.49 -8.05 -4.63
CA GLY A 279 16.87 -6.71 -5.01
C GLY A 279 18.07 -6.12 -4.27
N LEU A 280 18.16 -4.79 -4.35
CA LEU A 280 19.14 -3.97 -3.63
C LEU A 280 18.42 -2.97 -2.72
N VAL A 281 18.94 -2.82 -1.52
CA VAL A 281 18.66 -1.68 -0.64
C VAL A 281 19.79 -0.67 -0.83
N ALA A 282 19.50 0.45 -1.51
CA ALA A 282 20.50 1.44 -1.89
C ALA A 282 20.42 2.70 -1.03
N SER A 283 21.57 3.20 -0.60
CA SER A 283 21.71 4.41 0.22
C SER A 283 21.38 5.67 -0.57
N ASN A 284 21.72 5.68 -1.86
CA ASN A 284 21.47 6.79 -2.79
C ASN A 284 21.29 6.28 -4.23
N LEU A 285 20.95 7.20 -5.13
CA LEU A 285 20.60 6.88 -6.52
C LEU A 285 21.85 6.48 -7.33
N GLU A 286 23.01 7.05 -7.01
CA GLU A 286 24.29 6.69 -7.62
C GLU A 286 24.63 5.22 -7.37
N GLU A 287 24.47 4.74 -6.14
CA GLU A 287 24.66 3.32 -5.78
C GLU A 287 23.71 2.42 -6.58
N ALA A 288 22.43 2.81 -6.70
CA ALA A 288 21.45 2.08 -7.51
C ALA A 288 21.86 2.02 -8.99
N ILE A 289 22.36 3.14 -9.53
CA ILE A 289 22.83 3.23 -10.92
C ILE A 289 24.05 2.33 -11.13
N ASP A 290 25.05 2.41 -10.26
CA ASP A 290 26.29 1.64 -10.37
C ASP A 290 26.02 0.14 -10.23
N TYR A 291 25.14 -0.24 -9.30
CA TYR A 291 24.70 -1.63 -9.15
C TYR A 291 24.16 -2.20 -10.47
N VAL A 292 23.26 -1.48 -11.15
CA VAL A 292 22.70 -1.93 -12.43
C VAL A 292 23.76 -1.92 -13.55
N LYS A 293 24.68 -0.96 -13.56
CA LYS A 293 25.76 -0.85 -14.56
C LYS A 293 26.76 -1.99 -14.47
N TYR A 294 27.10 -2.45 -13.26
CA TYR A 294 28.15 -3.44 -13.04
C TYR A 294 27.63 -4.86 -12.74
N MET A 295 26.33 -5.03 -12.48
CA MET A 295 25.65 -6.32 -12.30
C MET A 295 26.06 -7.38 -13.33
N SER A 296 26.35 -8.61 -12.92
CA SER A 296 26.53 -9.71 -13.88
C SER A 296 25.20 -10.34 -14.31
N SER A 297 25.19 -10.98 -15.48
CA SER A 297 23.99 -11.72 -15.92
C SER A 297 23.65 -12.88 -14.97
N ALA A 298 24.64 -13.49 -14.32
CA ALA A 298 24.42 -14.59 -13.39
C ALA A 298 23.70 -14.12 -12.12
N GLU A 299 24.14 -13.00 -11.55
CA GLU A 299 23.48 -12.39 -10.38
C GLU A 299 22.06 -11.94 -10.71
N TYR A 300 21.83 -11.31 -11.86
CA TYR A 300 20.48 -10.94 -12.28
C TYR A 300 19.54 -12.14 -12.38
N MET A 301 20.03 -13.26 -12.92
CA MET A 301 19.24 -14.49 -13.03
C MET A 301 18.92 -15.11 -11.67
N ARG A 302 19.84 -15.02 -10.70
CA ARG A 302 19.59 -15.40 -9.31
C ARG A 302 18.46 -14.57 -8.70
N LEU A 303 18.57 -13.24 -8.76
CA LEU A 303 17.52 -12.33 -8.28
C LEU A 303 16.18 -12.60 -8.96
N SER A 304 16.18 -12.76 -10.28
CA SER A 304 14.96 -13.02 -11.06
C SER A 304 14.29 -14.33 -10.65
N THR A 305 15.06 -15.36 -10.28
CA THR A 305 14.53 -16.64 -9.78
C THR A 305 13.86 -16.46 -8.41
N ASN A 306 14.49 -15.70 -7.51
CA ASN A 306 13.91 -15.38 -6.21
C ASN A 306 12.63 -14.55 -6.35
N VAL A 307 12.64 -13.56 -7.23
CA VAL A 307 11.47 -12.73 -7.54
C VAL A 307 10.34 -13.56 -8.14
N GLN A 308 10.61 -14.56 -8.98
CA GLN A 308 9.55 -15.44 -9.50
C GLN A 308 8.81 -16.19 -8.40
N ARG A 309 9.54 -16.69 -7.39
CA ARG A 309 8.94 -17.36 -6.22
C ARG A 309 8.03 -16.41 -5.45
N VAL A 310 8.52 -15.22 -5.11
CA VAL A 310 7.74 -14.23 -4.35
C VAL A 310 6.58 -13.68 -5.18
N GLY A 311 6.83 -13.38 -6.46
CA GLY A 311 5.86 -12.86 -7.41
C GLY A 311 4.69 -13.82 -7.66
N ALA A 312 4.89 -15.13 -7.55
CA ALA A 312 3.78 -16.10 -7.58
C ALA A 312 2.82 -15.87 -6.39
N LEU A 313 3.35 -15.75 -5.17
CA LEU A 313 2.56 -15.49 -3.96
C LEU A 313 1.80 -14.16 -4.05
N VAL A 314 2.47 -13.10 -4.51
CA VAL A 314 1.90 -11.76 -4.70
C VAL A 314 0.71 -11.78 -5.67
N LYS A 315 0.81 -12.55 -6.75
CA LYS A 315 -0.26 -12.65 -7.77
C LYS A 315 -1.48 -13.44 -7.28
N GLU A 316 -1.27 -14.36 -6.34
CA GLU A 316 -2.32 -15.21 -5.77
C GLU A 316 -3.02 -14.60 -4.54
N GLY A 317 -2.58 -13.41 -4.10
CA GLY A 317 -3.16 -12.73 -2.94
C GLY A 317 -2.71 -13.32 -1.60
N PHE A 318 -1.55 -13.97 -1.56
CA PHE A 318 -1.12 -14.75 -0.39
C PHE A 318 -1.03 -13.90 0.88
N PHE A 319 -0.42 -12.71 0.80
CA PHE A 319 -0.15 -11.88 1.98
C PHE A 319 -1.44 -11.32 2.59
N THR A 320 -2.40 -10.94 1.75
CA THR A 320 -3.72 -10.46 2.16
C THR A 320 -4.55 -11.60 2.74
N LYS A 321 -4.57 -12.78 2.09
CA LYS A 321 -5.25 -13.97 2.64
C LYS A 321 -4.69 -14.34 4.02
N GLN A 322 -3.37 -14.36 4.16
CA GLN A 322 -2.70 -14.60 5.43
C GLN A 322 -3.14 -13.58 6.49
N LEU A 323 -3.10 -12.28 6.18
CA LEU A 323 -3.53 -11.22 7.09
C LEU A 323 -4.99 -11.39 7.52
N LEU A 324 -5.90 -11.73 6.61
CA LEU A 324 -7.31 -11.96 6.92
C LEU A 324 -7.52 -13.17 7.86
N MET A 325 -6.68 -14.21 7.75
CA MET A 325 -6.68 -15.33 8.68
C MET A 325 -6.11 -14.92 10.05
N GLU A 326 -5.00 -14.19 10.07
CA GLU A 326 -4.36 -13.69 11.30
C GLU A 326 -5.27 -12.76 12.10
N ILE A 327 -6.03 -11.89 11.43
CA ILE A 327 -7.07 -11.07 12.07
C ILE A 327 -8.08 -11.95 12.81
N GLN A 328 -8.60 -12.99 12.16
CA GLN A 328 -9.59 -13.87 12.76
C GLN A 328 -8.99 -14.67 13.94
N ASN A 329 -7.77 -15.18 13.79
CA ASN A 329 -7.07 -15.88 14.86
C ASN A 329 -6.88 -14.98 16.08
N TYR A 330 -6.38 -13.75 15.87
CA TYR A 330 -6.19 -12.79 16.95
C TYR A 330 -7.50 -12.48 17.70
N LEU A 331 -8.57 -12.17 16.95
CA LEU A 331 -9.82 -11.71 17.53
C LEU A 331 -10.64 -12.82 18.22
N PHE A 332 -10.54 -14.07 17.77
CA PHE A 332 -11.44 -15.15 18.21
C PHE A 332 -10.75 -16.34 18.87
N LEU A 333 -9.43 -16.52 18.68
CA LEU A 333 -8.70 -17.66 19.23
C LEU A 333 -7.64 -17.24 20.27
N GLU A 334 -7.00 -16.08 20.10
CA GLU A 334 -5.88 -15.66 20.96
C GLU A 334 -6.31 -14.82 22.18
N LYS A 335 -7.54 -14.26 22.20
CA LYS A 335 -8.07 -13.47 23.33
C LYS A 335 -8.19 -14.21 24.68
N GLY A 336 -7.79 -15.47 24.75
CA GLY A 336 -7.67 -16.23 26.00
C GLY A 336 -6.26 -16.25 26.64
N LYS A 337 -5.23 -15.64 26.03
CA LYS A 337 -3.83 -15.76 26.50
C LYS A 337 -3.18 -14.48 27.01
N GLU A 338 -3.81 -13.31 26.86
CA GLU A 338 -3.22 -12.02 27.28
C GLU A 338 -3.45 -11.67 28.77
N ASN A 339 -4.15 -12.51 29.54
CA ASN A 339 -4.35 -12.28 30.99
C ASN A 339 -3.30 -12.93 31.91
N ASP A 340 -2.28 -13.62 31.37
CA ASP A 340 -1.32 -14.38 32.21
C ASP A 340 0.02 -13.68 32.46
N HIS A 341 0.21 -12.45 32.00
CA HIS A 341 1.42 -11.67 32.31
C HIS A 341 1.05 -10.28 32.84
N LEU A 342 0.48 -10.28 34.05
CA LEU A 342 0.55 -9.17 35.01
C LEU A 342 1.93 -9.14 35.68
#